data_AF-A0A816SIC9-F1
#
_entry.id   AF-A0A816SIC9-F1
#
_cell.length_a   1.000
_cell.length_b   1.000
_cell.length_c   1.000
_cell.angle_alpha   90.00
_cell.angle_beta   90.00
_cell.angle_gamma   90.00
#
_symmetry.space_group_name_H-M   'P 1'
#
loop_
_entity.id
_entity.type
_entity.pdbx_description
1 polymer ?
#
loop_
_entity_poly.entity_id
_entity_poly.type
_entity_poly.pdbx_seq_one_letter_code
_entity_poly.pdbx_strand_id
1 'polypeptide(L)'
;MAFEKIKVANPIVEMDGDEMTRVIWKSIKDKLITPFVELDIKYFDLGLPHRDATDDKVTVESAEATKKYNVAIKCATITPDEGRVTEFGLKQMWRSPNGTIRNILNGTVFREPIICKNVPKLVPGWTKPICIGRHAFGDQYRATDAVIKGPGKLTLTFEGKDGKTETEVFTFTGEGGVAMAMYNTDESIRAFAEASMNNAYQKKWPLYLSTKNTILKKYDGRFKDIFQEVYEASWKSKYEAAGIW
;
A
#
# COMPACT_ATOMS: atom_id res chain seq x y z
N MET A 1 -0.42 -45.38 5.06
CA MET A 1 -0.63 -44.59 3.83
C MET A 1 0.17 -43.32 3.97
N ALA A 2 0.95 -42.93 2.97
CA ALA A 2 1.60 -41.62 2.96
C ALA A 2 0.52 -40.52 2.95
N PHE A 3 0.74 -39.43 3.67
CA PHE A 3 -0.20 -38.29 3.68
C PHE A 3 -0.35 -37.74 2.26
N GLU A 4 -1.58 -37.67 1.75
CA GLU A 4 -1.86 -37.05 0.45
C GLU A 4 -1.93 -35.53 0.63
N LYS A 5 -1.08 -34.81 -0.10
CA LYS A 5 -1.03 -33.34 -0.03
C LYS A 5 -2.24 -32.71 -0.70
N ILE A 6 -2.66 -31.55 -0.19
CA ILE A 6 -3.68 -30.72 -0.81
C ILE A 6 -3.12 -30.17 -2.13
N LYS A 7 -3.76 -30.53 -3.25
CA LYS A 7 -3.37 -30.05 -4.58
C LYS A 7 -3.98 -28.68 -4.86
N VAL A 8 -3.14 -27.70 -5.18
CA VAL A 8 -3.58 -26.35 -5.56
C VAL A 8 -3.43 -26.17 -7.06
N ALA A 9 -4.54 -25.83 -7.73
CA ALA A 9 -4.58 -25.78 -9.20
C ALA A 9 -3.83 -24.58 -9.80
N ASN A 10 -3.82 -23.44 -9.11
CA ASN A 10 -3.22 -22.20 -9.59
C ASN A 10 -1.92 -21.88 -8.84
N PRO A 11 -0.92 -21.28 -9.51
CA PRO A 11 0.31 -20.89 -8.86
C PRO A 11 0.13 -19.70 -7.92
N ILE A 12 1.09 -19.54 -7.00
CA ILE A 12 1.23 -18.35 -6.15
C ILE A 12 2.57 -17.66 -6.43
N VAL A 13 2.61 -16.34 -6.28
CA VAL A 13 3.87 -15.60 -6.25
C VAL A 13 4.42 -15.58 -4.83
N GLU A 14 5.66 -16.03 -4.65
CA GLU A 14 6.39 -15.91 -3.39
C GLU A 14 7.47 -14.85 -3.53
N MET A 15 7.41 -13.84 -2.65
CA MET A 15 8.41 -12.79 -2.54
C MET A 15 9.19 -12.99 -1.24
N ASP A 16 10.42 -13.47 -1.32
CA ASP A 16 11.28 -13.67 -0.15
C ASP A 16 11.79 -12.33 0.40
N GLY A 17 12.47 -12.37 1.55
CA GLY A 17 12.78 -11.17 2.32
C GLY A 17 14.14 -11.20 2.99
N ASP A 18 14.26 -10.41 4.06
CA ASP A 18 15.52 -10.10 4.72
C ASP A 18 15.52 -10.53 6.19
N GLU A 19 16.72 -10.53 6.78
CA GLU A 19 16.99 -10.68 8.23
C GLU A 19 16.25 -11.87 8.88
N MET A 20 15.75 -11.68 10.10
CA MET A 20 15.09 -12.73 10.87
C MET A 20 13.82 -13.24 10.18
N THR A 21 13.13 -12.37 9.44
CA THR A 21 11.93 -12.77 8.71
C THR A 21 12.25 -13.77 7.61
N ARG A 22 13.38 -13.65 6.90
CA ARG A 22 13.82 -14.66 5.91
C ARG A 22 14.03 -16.05 6.53
N VAL A 23 14.64 -16.10 7.72
CA VAL A 23 14.85 -17.35 8.45
C VAL A 23 13.52 -17.99 8.88
N ILE A 24 12.61 -17.19 9.43
CA ILE A 24 11.27 -17.66 9.84
C ILE A 24 10.45 -18.10 8.62
N TRP A 25 10.54 -17.36 7.51
CA TRP A 25 9.84 -17.64 6.25
C TRP A 25 10.14 -19.05 5.73
N LYS A 26 11.44 -19.39 5.69
CA LYS A 26 11.88 -20.75 5.36
C LYS A 26 11.28 -21.80 6.31
N SER A 27 11.32 -21.56 7.61
CA SER A 27 10.76 -22.51 8.59
C SER A 27 9.24 -22.69 8.44
N ILE A 28 8.49 -21.63 8.12
CA ILE A 28 7.05 -21.72 7.85
C ILE A 28 6.82 -22.58 6.61
N LYS A 29 7.52 -22.29 5.51
CA LYS A 29 7.37 -23.03 4.25
C LYS A 29 7.71 -24.51 4.39
N ASP A 30 8.82 -24.82 5.05
CA ASP A 30 9.34 -26.19 5.15
C ASP A 30 8.55 -27.04 6.15
N LYS A 31 8.05 -26.45 7.25
CA LYS A 31 7.40 -27.21 8.33
C LYS A 31 5.87 -27.16 8.29
N LEU A 32 5.29 -26.08 7.78
CA LEU A 32 3.85 -25.81 7.91
C LEU A 32 3.10 -25.79 6.57
N ILE A 33 3.80 -25.63 5.43
CA ILE A 33 3.16 -25.52 4.11
C ILE A 33 3.49 -26.72 3.23
N THR A 34 4.75 -26.85 2.78
CA THR A 34 5.17 -27.85 1.79
C THR A 34 5.02 -29.32 2.20
N PRO A 35 4.97 -29.70 3.51
CA PRO A 35 4.62 -31.06 3.89
C PRO A 35 3.16 -31.40 3.60
N PHE A 36 2.27 -30.41 3.55
CA PHE A 36 0.82 -30.61 3.50
C PHE A 36 0.17 -30.13 2.20
N VAL A 37 0.82 -29.24 1.46
CA VAL A 37 0.28 -28.59 0.27
C VAL A 37 1.23 -28.78 -0.92
N GLU A 38 0.69 -29.22 -2.04
CA GLU A 38 1.35 -29.24 -3.34
C GLU A 38 0.97 -27.94 -4.09
N LEU A 39 1.94 -27.05 -4.24
CA LEU A 39 1.73 -25.68 -4.72
C LEU A 39 2.81 -25.31 -5.75
N ASP A 40 2.39 -24.85 -6.92
CA ASP A 40 3.28 -24.22 -7.89
C ASP A 40 3.66 -22.81 -7.41
N ILE A 41 4.93 -22.60 -7.11
CA ILE A 41 5.44 -21.36 -6.53
C ILE A 41 6.29 -20.64 -7.57
N LYS A 42 5.89 -19.41 -7.91
CA LYS A 42 6.70 -18.47 -8.68
C LYS A 42 7.53 -17.64 -7.71
N TYR A 43 8.77 -18.06 -7.49
CA TYR A 43 9.67 -17.50 -6.49
C TYR A 43 10.43 -16.28 -7.00
N PHE A 44 10.47 -15.22 -6.19
CA PHE A 44 11.24 -14.00 -6.41
C PHE A 44 11.99 -13.66 -5.13
N ASP A 45 13.31 -13.57 -5.19
CA ASP A 45 14.12 -13.17 -4.04
C ASP A 45 14.16 -11.64 -3.92
N LEU A 46 13.35 -11.06 -3.03
CA LEU A 46 13.42 -9.62 -2.75
C LEU A 46 14.38 -9.28 -1.61
N GLY A 47 15.25 -10.22 -1.22
CA GLY A 47 16.36 -9.95 -0.32
C GLY A 47 17.23 -8.82 -0.88
N LEU A 48 17.68 -7.92 0.00
CA LEU A 48 18.42 -6.72 -0.34
C LEU A 48 19.64 -6.99 -1.25
N PRO A 49 20.45 -8.04 -1.02
CA PRO A 49 21.56 -8.36 -1.94
C PRO A 49 21.10 -8.71 -3.36
N HIS A 50 19.99 -9.44 -3.52
CA HIS A 50 19.49 -9.82 -4.84
C HIS A 50 18.81 -8.65 -5.56
N ARG A 51 18.12 -7.78 -4.81
CA ARG A 51 17.63 -6.51 -5.36
C ARG A 51 18.78 -5.65 -5.86
N ASP A 52 19.86 -5.49 -5.08
CA ASP A 52 21.03 -4.74 -5.53
C ASP A 52 21.69 -5.37 -6.77
N ALA A 53 21.86 -6.69 -6.79
CA ALA A 53 22.42 -7.42 -7.92
C ALA A 53 21.62 -7.25 -9.22
N THR A 54 20.29 -7.13 -9.12
CA THR A 54 19.37 -7.03 -10.28
C THR A 54 18.97 -5.59 -10.62
N ASP A 55 19.59 -4.59 -9.99
CA ASP A 55 19.19 -3.19 -10.11
C ASP A 55 17.70 -2.95 -9.79
N ASP A 56 17.20 -3.66 -8.78
CA ASP A 56 15.82 -3.72 -8.29
C ASP A 56 14.77 -4.22 -9.32
N LYS A 57 15.20 -4.80 -10.46
CA LYS A 57 14.29 -5.37 -11.47
C LYS A 57 13.44 -6.51 -10.90
N VAL A 58 14.00 -7.34 -10.03
CA VAL A 58 13.28 -8.46 -9.39
C VAL A 58 12.02 -8.00 -8.64
N THR A 59 12.06 -6.80 -8.05
CA THR A 59 10.90 -6.21 -7.36
C THR A 59 9.76 -5.92 -8.35
N VAL A 60 10.08 -5.33 -9.51
CA VAL A 60 9.10 -5.05 -10.57
C VAL A 60 8.54 -6.34 -11.17
N GLU A 61 9.42 -7.30 -11.49
CA GLU A 61 9.04 -8.60 -12.05
C GLU A 61 8.10 -9.37 -11.12
N SER A 62 8.35 -9.33 -9.81
CA SER A 62 7.48 -9.97 -8.83
C SER A 62 6.07 -9.35 -8.80
N ALA A 63 5.96 -8.03 -8.99
CA ALA A 63 4.67 -7.34 -9.04
C ALA A 63 3.91 -7.65 -10.33
N GLU A 64 4.59 -7.71 -11.48
CA GLU A 64 3.98 -8.12 -12.75
C GLU A 64 3.56 -9.60 -12.74
N ALA A 65 4.36 -10.48 -12.13
CA ALA A 65 3.95 -11.86 -11.87
C ALA A 65 2.70 -11.93 -10.99
N THR A 66 2.58 -11.02 -10.00
CA THR A 66 1.39 -10.95 -9.16
C THR A 66 0.15 -10.55 -9.94
N LYS A 67 0.26 -9.62 -10.92
CA LYS A 67 -0.84 -9.32 -11.83
C LYS A 67 -1.24 -10.54 -12.67
N LYS A 68 -0.27 -11.31 -13.13
CA LYS A 68 -0.49 -12.52 -13.95
C LYS A 68 -1.15 -13.66 -13.17
N TYR A 69 -0.73 -13.86 -11.92
CA TYR A 69 -1.12 -15.01 -11.10
C TYR A 69 -2.09 -14.67 -9.95
N ASN A 70 -2.49 -13.41 -9.84
CA ASN A 70 -3.46 -12.81 -8.90
C ASN A 70 -3.08 -12.81 -7.41
N VAL A 71 -2.31 -13.79 -6.94
CA VAL A 71 -2.02 -13.96 -5.50
C VAL A 71 -0.52 -13.94 -5.25
N ALA A 72 -0.11 -13.11 -4.29
CA ALA A 72 1.25 -13.06 -3.78
C ALA A 72 1.29 -13.17 -2.26
N ILE A 73 2.35 -13.81 -1.77
CA ILE A 73 2.74 -13.83 -0.37
C ILE A 73 4.14 -13.23 -0.26
N LYS A 74 4.34 -12.33 0.70
CA LYS A 74 5.56 -11.54 0.79
C LYS A 74 6.15 -11.54 2.19
N CYS A 75 7.44 -11.83 2.27
CA CYS A 75 8.26 -11.69 3.45
C CYS A 75 8.68 -10.20 3.66
N ALA A 76 9.03 -9.82 4.89
CA ALA A 76 9.47 -8.46 5.17
C ALA A 76 10.85 -8.19 4.52
N THR A 77 11.05 -6.98 4.03
CA THR A 77 12.23 -6.57 3.25
C THR A 77 12.78 -5.26 3.78
N ILE A 78 14.10 -5.11 3.80
CA ILE A 78 14.80 -3.87 4.17
C ILE A 78 14.47 -2.79 3.13
N THR A 79 14.13 -1.59 3.60
CA THR A 79 14.21 -0.38 2.76
C THR A 79 15.48 0.34 3.21
N PRO A 80 16.54 0.37 2.37
CA PRO A 80 17.84 0.85 2.81
C PRO A 80 17.85 2.35 3.07
N ASP A 81 18.52 2.75 4.14
CA ASP A 81 18.97 4.11 4.44
C ASP A 81 20.50 4.20 4.25
N GLU A 82 21.12 5.32 4.61
CA GLU A 82 22.58 5.52 4.49
C GLU A 82 23.38 4.47 5.26
N GLY A 83 22.87 4.04 6.42
CA GLY A 83 23.48 3.00 7.24
C GLY A 83 23.46 1.66 6.52
N ARG A 84 22.31 1.28 5.95
CA ARG A 84 22.17 0.02 5.19
C ARG A 84 22.95 0.02 3.89
N VAL A 85 23.10 1.18 3.22
CA VAL A 85 23.98 1.31 2.04
C VAL A 85 25.41 0.96 2.42
N THR A 86 25.89 1.45 3.56
CA THR A 86 27.25 1.16 4.06
C THR A 86 27.39 -0.30 4.51
N GLU A 87 26.43 -0.81 5.28
CA GLU A 87 26.45 -2.18 5.81
C GLU A 87 26.49 -3.25 4.70
N PHE A 88 25.72 -3.06 3.63
CA PHE A 88 25.59 -4.04 2.55
C PHE A 88 26.43 -3.71 1.30
N GLY A 89 27.13 -2.57 1.28
CA GLY A 89 27.90 -2.13 0.11
C GLY A 89 27.03 -1.93 -1.13
N LEU A 90 25.86 -1.30 -0.97
CA LEU A 90 24.88 -1.17 -2.03
C LEU A 90 25.32 -0.19 -3.13
N LYS A 91 24.92 -0.45 -4.38
CA LYS A 91 25.13 0.47 -5.51
C LYS A 91 24.46 1.83 -5.27
N GLN A 92 23.27 1.81 -4.67
CA GLN A 92 22.51 3.00 -4.31
C GLN A 92 21.45 2.69 -3.25
N MET A 93 20.83 3.75 -2.72
CA MET A 93 19.70 3.67 -1.81
C MET A 93 18.42 3.27 -2.58
N TRP A 94 18.21 1.96 -2.75
CA TRP A 94 17.03 1.43 -3.44
C TRP A 94 15.72 1.84 -2.77
N ARG A 95 14.67 2.05 -3.59
CA ARG A 95 13.33 2.37 -3.08
C ARG A 95 12.74 1.19 -2.31
N SER A 96 11.71 1.46 -1.51
CA SER A 96 11.00 0.40 -0.77
C SER A 96 10.31 -0.57 -1.73
N PRO A 97 10.58 -1.89 -1.65
CA PRO A 97 9.89 -2.88 -2.48
C PRO A 97 8.37 -2.82 -2.31
N ASN A 98 7.91 -2.56 -1.09
CA ASN A 98 6.49 -2.42 -0.79
C ASN A 98 5.86 -1.24 -1.56
N GLY A 99 6.57 -0.12 -1.70
CA GLY A 99 6.11 1.04 -2.45
C GLY A 99 6.03 0.72 -3.94
N THR A 100 7.07 0.11 -4.51
CA THR A 100 7.11 -0.32 -5.92
C THR A 100 5.97 -1.27 -6.26
N ILE A 101 5.78 -2.34 -5.47
CA ILE A 101 4.72 -3.33 -5.70
C ILE A 101 3.33 -2.68 -5.61
N ARG A 102 3.08 -1.85 -4.59
CA ARG A 102 1.80 -1.13 -4.45
C ARG A 102 1.52 -0.18 -5.60
N ASN A 103 2.54 0.51 -6.10
CA ASN A 103 2.39 1.40 -7.25
C ASN A 103 2.03 0.63 -8.53
N ILE A 104 2.57 -0.58 -8.69
CA ILE A 104 2.31 -1.44 -9.85
C ILE A 104 0.93 -2.10 -9.77
N LEU A 105 0.55 -2.61 -8.59
CA LEU A 105 -0.72 -3.32 -8.38
C LEU A 105 -1.91 -2.37 -8.16
N ASN A 106 -1.64 -1.18 -7.60
CA ASN A 106 -2.63 -0.30 -6.98
C ASN A 106 -3.43 -1.00 -5.85
N GLY A 107 -4.33 -0.27 -5.20
CA GLY A 107 -5.37 -0.83 -4.34
C GLY A 107 -5.28 -0.43 -2.87
N THR A 108 -5.84 -1.29 -2.02
CA THR A 108 -6.10 -1.01 -0.61
C THR A 108 -5.42 -2.03 0.29
N VAL A 109 -4.64 -1.57 1.25
CA VAL A 109 -4.00 -2.44 2.25
C VAL A 109 -4.87 -2.49 3.49
N PHE A 110 -5.53 -3.63 3.72
CA PHE A 110 -6.28 -3.89 4.93
C PHE A 110 -5.37 -4.45 6.03
N ARG A 111 -5.41 -3.85 7.21
CA ARG A 111 -4.66 -4.31 8.40
C ARG A 111 -5.61 -4.56 9.55
N GLU A 112 -5.56 -5.75 10.12
CA GLU A 112 -6.40 -6.17 11.23
C GLU A 112 -5.55 -6.92 12.27
N PRO A 113 -5.84 -6.77 13.58
CA PRO A 113 -5.12 -7.53 14.61
C PRO A 113 -5.54 -9.00 14.64
N ILE A 114 -4.58 -9.88 14.93
CA ILE A 114 -4.85 -11.25 15.37
C ILE A 114 -5.07 -11.21 16.89
N ILE A 115 -6.28 -11.52 17.35
CA ILE A 115 -6.66 -11.39 18.76
C ILE A 115 -6.37 -12.67 19.54
N CYS A 116 -5.50 -12.56 20.55
CA CYS A 116 -5.24 -13.63 21.52
C CYS A 116 -5.97 -13.35 22.84
N LYS A 117 -6.81 -14.28 23.32
CA LYS A 117 -7.62 -14.09 24.54
C LYS A 117 -6.79 -13.79 25.80
N ASN A 118 -5.54 -14.25 25.83
CA ASN A 118 -4.61 -14.13 26.95
C ASN A 118 -3.63 -12.95 26.82
N VAL A 119 -3.75 -12.12 25.79
CA VAL A 119 -2.90 -10.93 25.62
C VAL A 119 -3.75 -9.69 25.97
N PRO A 120 -3.41 -8.96 27.06
CA PRO A 120 -4.11 -7.74 27.43
C PRO A 120 -4.00 -6.67 26.34
N LYS A 121 -5.08 -5.90 26.14
CA LYS A 121 -5.12 -4.81 25.15
C LYS A 121 -4.68 -3.51 25.79
N LEU A 122 -3.94 -2.69 25.05
CA LEU A 122 -3.51 -1.37 25.49
C LEU A 122 -4.70 -0.44 25.78
N VAL A 123 -5.75 -0.52 24.95
CA VAL A 123 -7.02 0.20 25.14
C VAL A 123 -8.07 -0.83 25.58
N PRO A 124 -8.42 -0.92 26.88
CA PRO A 124 -9.29 -1.98 27.39
C PRO A 124 -10.69 -1.97 26.79
N GLY A 125 -11.20 -0.80 26.41
CA GLY A 125 -12.52 -0.65 25.78
C GLY A 125 -12.63 -1.25 24.36
N TRP A 126 -11.52 -1.61 23.72
CA TRP A 126 -11.53 -2.24 22.40
C TRP A 126 -11.85 -3.73 22.51
N THR A 127 -13.12 -4.05 22.70
CA THR A 127 -13.61 -5.43 22.81
C THR A 127 -13.69 -6.14 21.45
N LYS A 128 -13.86 -5.39 20.35
CA LYS A 128 -13.88 -5.87 18.97
C LYS A 128 -12.64 -5.41 18.19
N PRO A 129 -12.17 -6.16 17.17
CA PRO A 129 -11.08 -5.73 16.29
C PRO A 129 -11.47 -4.51 15.44
N ILE A 130 -10.45 -3.78 14.98
CA ILE A 130 -10.59 -2.69 14.01
C ILE A 130 -9.74 -3.06 12.79
N CYS A 131 -10.33 -2.98 11.60
CA CYS A 131 -9.63 -3.16 10.33
C CYS A 131 -9.37 -1.78 9.71
N ILE A 132 -8.11 -1.47 9.43
CA ILE A 132 -7.72 -0.24 8.74
C ILE A 132 -7.51 -0.53 7.26
N GLY A 133 -8.38 0.01 6.41
CA GLY A 133 -8.18 0.09 4.97
C GLY A 133 -7.33 1.30 4.62
N ARG A 134 -6.06 1.09 4.26
CA ARG A 134 -5.15 2.15 3.84
C ARG A 134 -5.12 2.24 2.32
N HIS A 135 -5.41 3.43 1.78
CA HIS A 135 -5.18 3.74 0.36
C HIS A 135 -3.67 3.70 0.06
N ALA A 136 -3.27 2.88 -0.91
CA ALA A 136 -1.86 2.57 -1.17
C ALA A 136 -1.31 3.26 -2.43
N PHE A 137 -1.85 4.42 -2.79
CA PHE A 137 -1.50 5.15 -4.01
C PHE A 137 -1.49 6.67 -3.79
N GLY A 138 -0.55 7.36 -4.44
CA GLY A 138 -0.49 8.81 -4.46
C GLY A 138 0.00 9.46 -3.16
N ASP A 139 -0.48 10.68 -2.93
CA ASP A 139 -0.24 11.49 -1.74
C ASP A 139 1.26 11.63 -1.39
N GLN A 140 1.63 11.69 -0.11
CA GLN A 140 3.01 11.87 0.32
C GLN A 140 3.94 10.76 -0.21
N TYR A 141 3.42 9.57 -0.49
CA TYR A 141 4.22 8.44 -0.98
C TYR A 141 4.67 8.61 -2.45
N ARG A 142 4.12 9.60 -3.16
CA ARG A 142 4.51 9.98 -4.53
C ARG A 142 4.65 11.50 -4.69
N ALA A 143 4.91 12.19 -3.58
CA ALA A 143 5.16 13.62 -3.63
C ALA A 143 6.50 13.92 -4.32
N THR A 144 6.60 15.13 -4.87
CA THR A 144 7.88 15.74 -5.23
C THR A 144 8.11 16.89 -4.27
N ASP A 145 9.26 16.91 -3.63
CA ASP A 145 9.65 17.89 -2.63
C ASP A 145 11.00 18.54 -2.97
N ALA A 146 11.20 19.76 -2.46
CA ALA A 146 12.39 20.54 -2.72
C ALA A 146 12.72 21.47 -1.56
N VAL A 147 14.02 21.68 -1.34
CA VAL A 147 14.54 22.78 -0.51
C VAL A 147 14.68 24.02 -1.40
N ILE A 148 14.01 25.10 -1.01
CA ILE A 148 14.05 26.39 -1.69
C ILE A 148 15.08 27.28 -1.01
N LYS A 149 15.96 27.91 -1.78
CA LYS A 149 17.01 28.81 -1.27
C LYS A 149 16.75 30.25 -1.71
N GLY A 150 16.64 31.15 -0.74
CA GLY A 150 16.41 32.57 -0.96
C GLY A 150 14.96 32.93 -1.34
N PRO A 151 14.71 34.22 -1.64
CA PRO A 151 13.39 34.71 -2.01
C PRO A 151 13.00 34.28 -3.43
N GLY A 152 11.70 34.09 -3.67
CA GLY A 152 11.17 33.67 -4.96
C GLY A 152 9.69 33.29 -4.92
N LYS A 153 9.04 33.25 -6.10
CA LYS A 153 7.63 32.86 -6.23
C LYS A 153 7.52 31.37 -6.52
N LEU A 154 6.70 30.66 -5.74
CA LEU A 154 6.34 29.26 -5.96
C LEU A 154 4.94 29.18 -6.58
N THR A 155 4.86 28.54 -7.74
CA THR A 155 3.61 28.28 -8.45
C THR A 155 3.38 26.78 -8.62
N LEU A 156 2.11 26.40 -8.69
CA LEU A 156 1.65 25.09 -9.14
C LEU A 156 1.01 25.26 -10.51
N THR A 157 1.58 24.59 -11.51
CA THR A 157 1.16 24.71 -12.91
C THR A 157 0.68 23.37 -13.43
N PHE A 158 -0.48 23.37 -14.08
CA PHE A 158 -1.05 22.22 -14.77
C PHE A 158 -1.20 22.54 -16.26
N GLU A 159 -0.59 21.74 -17.12
CA GLU A 159 -0.68 21.86 -18.58
C GLU A 159 -1.52 20.72 -19.13
N GLY A 160 -2.80 21.00 -19.39
CA GLY A 160 -3.76 20.08 -19.97
C GLY A 160 -3.95 20.30 -21.46
N LYS A 161 -4.71 19.40 -22.11
CA LYS A 161 -5.07 19.54 -23.54
C LYS A 161 -5.83 20.83 -23.83
N ASP A 162 -6.62 21.30 -22.87
CA ASP A 162 -7.48 22.48 -23.00
C ASP A 162 -6.79 23.78 -22.54
N GLY A 163 -5.51 23.72 -22.15
CA GLY A 163 -4.71 24.89 -21.78
C GLY A 163 -3.88 24.72 -20.51
N LYS A 164 -3.20 25.82 -20.15
CA LYS A 164 -2.31 25.91 -18.98
C LYS A 164 -3.00 26.68 -17.86
N THR A 165 -3.06 26.07 -16.69
CA THR A 165 -3.53 26.69 -15.45
C THR A 165 -2.33 26.91 -14.52
N GLU A 166 -2.18 28.10 -13.98
CA GLU A 166 -1.13 28.43 -13.01
C GLU A 166 -1.78 28.99 -11.74
N THR A 167 -1.38 28.46 -10.58
CA THR A 167 -1.84 28.90 -9.27
C THR A 167 -0.63 29.26 -8.42
N GLU A 168 -0.62 30.47 -7.86
CA GLU A 168 0.40 30.82 -6.86
C GLU A 168 0.18 30.03 -5.58
N VAL A 169 1.24 29.37 -5.11
CA VAL A 169 1.25 28.64 -3.84
C VAL A 169 1.73 29.56 -2.73
N PHE A 170 2.87 30.20 -2.93
CA PHE A 170 3.50 31.08 -1.95
C PHE A 170 4.58 31.96 -2.58
N THR A 171 4.88 33.11 -1.99
CA THR A 171 6.04 33.92 -2.33
C THR A 171 7.01 33.94 -1.14
N PHE A 172 8.17 33.31 -1.31
CA PHE A 172 9.27 33.34 -0.36
C PHE A 172 9.93 34.72 -0.35
N THR A 173 10.04 35.34 0.83
CA THR A 173 10.64 36.68 1.01
C THR A 173 11.96 36.66 1.80
N GLY A 174 12.29 35.53 2.44
CA GLY A 174 13.44 35.39 3.33
C GLY A 174 14.51 34.42 2.81
N GLU A 175 15.14 33.69 3.74
CA GLU A 175 16.30 32.81 3.47
C GLU A 175 15.96 31.58 2.60
N GLY A 176 14.68 31.26 2.43
CA GLY A 176 14.21 30.08 1.69
C GLY A 176 13.17 29.29 2.49
N GLY A 177 13.12 27.98 2.25
CA GLY A 177 12.22 27.07 2.95
C GLY A 177 12.13 25.71 2.27
N VAL A 178 10.96 25.07 2.37
CA VAL A 178 10.67 23.79 1.71
C VAL A 178 9.34 23.87 1.00
N ALA A 179 9.21 23.10 -0.09
CA ALA A 179 7.98 22.97 -0.85
C ALA A 179 7.73 21.50 -1.17
N MET A 180 6.46 21.12 -1.29
CA MET A 180 6.08 19.81 -1.81
C MET A 180 4.80 19.89 -2.64
N ALA A 181 4.70 19.02 -3.63
CA ALA A 181 3.49 18.79 -4.39
C ALA A 181 3.15 17.30 -4.33
N MET A 182 1.87 16.98 -4.17
CA MET A 182 1.36 15.60 -4.19
C MET A 182 0.07 15.53 -5.01
N TYR A 183 -0.32 14.32 -5.38
CA TYR A 183 -1.49 14.10 -6.21
C TYR A 183 -2.16 12.75 -5.91
N ASN A 184 -3.41 12.66 -6.31
CA ASN A 184 -4.14 11.41 -6.42
C ASN A 184 -5.00 11.44 -7.69
N THR A 185 -5.70 10.34 -7.98
CA THR A 185 -6.51 10.18 -9.19
C THR A 185 -7.88 9.64 -8.83
N ASP A 186 -8.92 10.14 -9.48
CA ASP A 186 -10.31 9.71 -9.25
C ASP A 186 -10.49 8.20 -9.40
N GLU A 187 -9.81 7.56 -10.37
CA GLU A 187 -9.86 6.12 -10.60
C GLU A 187 -9.35 5.34 -9.38
N SER A 188 -8.24 5.79 -8.81
CA SER A 188 -7.63 5.17 -7.63
C SER A 188 -8.48 5.38 -6.37
N ILE A 189 -9.05 6.57 -6.20
CA ILE A 189 -9.95 6.88 -5.07
C ILE A 189 -11.22 6.03 -5.16
N ARG A 190 -11.79 5.89 -6.37
CA ARG A 190 -12.99 5.07 -6.61
C ARG A 190 -12.71 3.60 -6.32
N ALA A 191 -11.59 3.07 -6.79
CA ALA A 191 -11.16 1.70 -6.48
C ALA A 191 -10.95 1.50 -4.96
N PHE A 192 -10.40 2.50 -4.26
CA PHE A 192 -10.26 2.47 -2.81
C PHE A 192 -11.62 2.44 -2.09
N ALA A 193 -12.59 3.24 -2.53
CA ALA A 193 -13.95 3.24 -2.00
C ALA A 193 -14.63 1.87 -2.18
N GLU A 194 -14.61 1.34 -3.41
CA GLU A 194 -15.18 0.02 -3.75
C GLU A 194 -14.58 -1.10 -2.90
N ALA A 195 -13.24 -1.15 -2.81
CA ALA A 195 -12.56 -2.17 -2.00
C ALA A 195 -12.93 -2.06 -0.51
N SER A 196 -13.00 -0.84 0.02
CA SER A 196 -13.35 -0.59 1.42
C SER A 196 -14.79 -1.00 1.70
N MET A 197 -15.73 -0.65 0.82
CA MET A 197 -17.14 -1.00 0.97
C MET A 197 -17.38 -2.51 0.86
N ASN A 198 -16.71 -3.16 -0.09
CA ASN A 198 -16.78 -4.61 -0.23
C ASN A 198 -16.24 -5.32 1.03
N ASN A 199 -15.11 -4.87 1.57
CA ASN A 199 -14.52 -5.47 2.78
C ASN A 199 -15.44 -5.34 4.01
N ALA A 200 -15.97 -4.14 4.25
CA ALA A 200 -16.92 -3.90 5.34
C ALA A 200 -18.22 -4.70 5.16
N TYR A 201 -18.74 -4.81 3.93
CA TYR A 201 -19.92 -5.62 3.64
C TYR A 201 -19.70 -7.12 3.87
N GLN A 202 -18.53 -7.66 3.50
CA GLN A 202 -18.16 -9.06 3.78
C GLN A 202 -18.05 -9.32 5.28
N LYS A 203 -17.48 -8.38 6.03
CA LYS A 203 -17.34 -8.46 7.49
C LYS A 203 -18.63 -8.17 8.26
N LYS A 204 -19.64 -7.58 7.59
CA LYS A 204 -20.86 -7.04 8.22
C LYS A 204 -20.52 -6.02 9.30
N TRP A 205 -19.56 -5.15 9.02
CA TRP A 205 -19.13 -4.06 9.91
C TRP A 205 -19.45 -2.70 9.30
N PRO A 206 -19.64 -1.65 10.12
CA PRO A 206 -19.75 -0.28 9.61
C PRO A 206 -18.42 0.19 9.03
N LEU A 207 -18.49 1.13 8.08
CA LEU A 207 -17.35 1.75 7.42
C LEU A 207 -17.26 3.24 7.75
N TYR A 208 -16.05 3.71 8.03
CA TYR A 208 -15.78 5.11 8.26
C TYR A 208 -14.62 5.57 7.37
N LEU A 209 -14.84 6.63 6.59
CA LEU A 209 -13.78 7.41 5.95
C LEU A 209 -13.49 8.64 6.81
N SER A 210 -12.21 8.98 6.96
CA SER A 210 -11.80 10.24 7.59
C SER A 210 -10.90 11.03 6.65
N THR A 211 -11.15 12.33 6.55
CA THR A 211 -10.34 13.29 5.79
C THR A 211 -10.30 14.64 6.53
N LYS A 212 -9.55 15.61 6.01
CA LYS A 212 -9.50 17.00 6.50
C LYS A 212 -10.06 17.96 5.44
N ASN A 213 -11.19 17.61 4.82
CA ASN A 213 -11.85 18.42 3.77
C ASN A 213 -12.29 19.83 4.22
N THR A 214 -12.35 20.13 5.52
CA THR A 214 -12.57 21.50 6.00
C THR A 214 -11.39 22.43 5.66
N ILE A 215 -10.18 21.88 5.56
CA ILE A 215 -8.94 22.57 5.20
C ILE A 215 -8.58 22.29 3.74
N LEU A 216 -8.44 21.02 3.36
CA LEU A 216 -8.13 20.58 2.01
C LEU A 216 -9.41 20.47 1.17
N LYS A 217 -10.08 21.61 0.98
CA LYS A 217 -11.45 21.68 0.44
C LYS A 217 -11.62 20.98 -0.91
N LYS A 218 -10.62 21.09 -1.79
CA LYS A 218 -10.65 20.45 -3.12
C LYS A 218 -10.10 19.02 -3.08
N TYR A 219 -8.92 18.82 -2.48
CA TYR A 219 -8.24 17.53 -2.46
C TYR A 219 -9.02 16.47 -1.64
N ASP A 220 -9.21 16.71 -0.35
CA ASP A 220 -9.94 15.81 0.54
C ASP A 220 -11.45 15.86 0.32
N GLY A 221 -11.95 16.97 -0.23
CA GLY A 221 -13.33 17.06 -0.73
C GLY A 221 -13.60 16.01 -1.80
N ARG A 222 -12.67 15.84 -2.74
CA ARG A 222 -12.83 14.85 -3.82
C ARG A 222 -12.90 13.42 -3.30
N PHE A 223 -12.12 13.07 -2.27
CA PHE A 223 -12.24 11.77 -1.60
C PHE A 223 -13.63 11.56 -0.99
N LYS A 224 -14.12 12.54 -0.23
CA LYS A 224 -15.45 12.48 0.39
C LYS A 224 -16.53 12.30 -0.68
N ASP A 225 -16.49 13.10 -1.74
CA ASP A 225 -17.50 13.09 -2.78
C ASP A 225 -17.51 11.77 -3.54
N ILE A 226 -16.34 11.24 -3.94
CA ILE A 226 -16.26 9.94 -4.63
C ILE A 226 -16.76 8.79 -3.74
N PHE A 227 -16.42 8.79 -2.44
CA PHE A 227 -16.94 7.77 -1.53
C PHE A 227 -18.46 7.84 -1.41
N GLN A 228 -19.03 9.05 -1.35
CA GLN A 228 -20.48 9.21 -1.33
C GLN A 228 -21.13 8.74 -2.64
N GLU A 229 -20.57 9.14 -3.79
CA GLU A 229 -21.03 8.71 -5.12
C GLU A 229 -21.06 7.18 -5.24
N VAL A 230 -19.99 6.49 -4.84
CA VAL A 230 -19.89 5.03 -4.88
C VAL A 230 -20.90 4.38 -3.95
N TYR A 231 -21.05 4.92 -2.73
CA TYR A 231 -22.01 4.41 -1.75
C TYR A 231 -23.43 4.46 -2.30
N GLU A 232 -23.85 5.64 -2.75
CA GLU A 232 -25.21 5.87 -3.25
C GLU A 232 -25.52 5.05 -4.49
N ALA A 233 -24.55 4.93 -5.41
CA ALA A 233 -24.76 4.24 -6.67
C ALA A 233 -24.88 2.71 -6.51
N SER A 234 -24.09 2.09 -5.62
CA SER A 234 -23.87 0.63 -5.66
C SER A 234 -23.98 -0.12 -4.33
N TRP A 235 -23.95 0.59 -3.19
CA TRP A 235 -23.77 -0.05 -1.88
C TRP A 235 -24.85 0.27 -0.85
N LYS A 236 -25.54 1.41 -0.97
CA LYS A 236 -26.53 1.87 0.02
C LYS A 236 -27.55 0.79 0.39
N SER A 237 -28.25 0.23 -0.59
CA SER A 237 -29.27 -0.79 -0.35
C SER A 237 -28.69 -2.10 0.21
N LYS A 238 -27.45 -2.46 -0.15
CA LYS A 238 -26.75 -3.63 0.43
C LYS A 238 -26.39 -3.40 1.90
N TYR A 239 -25.94 -2.20 2.23
CA TYR A 239 -25.53 -1.80 3.58
C TYR A 239 -26.74 -1.73 4.52
N GLU A 240 -27.80 -1.06 4.08
CA GLU A 240 -29.07 -0.97 4.82
C GLU A 240 -29.67 -2.36 5.08
N ALA A 241 -29.70 -3.24 4.07
CA ALA A 241 -30.18 -4.61 4.23
C ALA A 241 -29.31 -5.47 5.18
N ALA A 242 -28.03 -5.13 5.31
CA ALA A 242 -27.10 -5.81 6.22
C ALA A 242 -27.05 -5.16 7.61
N GLY A 243 -27.78 -4.07 7.85
CA GLY A 243 -27.78 -3.35 9.13
C GLY A 243 -26.47 -2.65 9.45
N ILE A 244 -25.71 -2.23 8.42
CA ILE A 244 -24.45 -1.51 8.53
C ILE A 244 -24.54 -0.15 7.82
N TRP A 245 -23.59 0.75 8.10
CA TRP A 245 -23.51 2.10 7.55
C TRP A 245 -22.08 2.44 7.13
#